data_AF-A0A087WU59-F1
#
_entry.id   AF-A0A087WU59-F1
#
_cell.length_a   1.000
_cell.length_b   1.000
_cell.length_c   1.000
_cell.angle_alpha   90.00
_cell.angle_beta   90.00
_cell.angle_gamma   90.00
#
_symmetry.space_group_name_H-M   'P 1'
#
loop_
_entity.id
_entity.type
_entity.pdbx_description
1 polymer ?
#
loop_
_entity_poly.entity_id
_entity_poly.type
_entity_poly.pdbx_seq_one_letter_code
_entity_poly.pdbx_strand_id
1 'polypeptide(L)'
;MYRAEVEIVDVNDHAPRFPRQQLDLEIGEAAPPGQRFPLEKAQDADVGSNSISSYRLSSNEHFALDVKKRSDGSLVPELLLEK
;
A
#
# COMPACT_ATOMS: atom_id res chain seq x y z
N MET A 1 -21.34 -42.56 13.83
CA MET A 1 -20.76 -41.72 12.77
C MET A 1 -19.91 -40.66 13.46
N TYR A 2 -18.64 -40.51 13.08
CA TYR A 2 -17.77 -39.47 13.64
C TYR A 2 -17.68 -38.32 12.63
N ARG A 3 -17.87 -37.09 13.10
CA ARG A 3 -17.66 -35.86 12.34
C ARG A 3 -16.38 -35.23 12.85
N ALA A 4 -15.46 -34.93 11.95
CA ALA A 4 -14.29 -34.12 12.22
C ALA A 4 -14.46 -32.77 11.52
N GLU A 5 -13.94 -31.73 12.15
CA GLU A 5 -13.83 -30.38 11.59
C GLU A 5 -12.34 -30.05 11.48
N VAL A 6 -11.97 -29.44 10.36
CA VAL A 6 -10.60 -29.01 10.07
C VAL A 6 -10.67 -27.56 9.69
N GLU A 7 -10.01 -26.72 10.47
CA GLU A 7 -9.82 -25.31 10.17
C GLU A 7 -8.49 -25.13 9.45
N ILE A 8 -8.51 -24.37 8.34
CA ILE A 8 -7.30 -23.96 7.64
C ILE A 8 -6.98 -22.54 8.09
N VAL A 9 -5.81 -22.36 8.69
CA VAL A 9 -5.32 -21.07 9.19
C VAL A 9 -4.27 -20.54 8.23
N ASP A 10 -4.38 -19.26 7.92
CA ASP A 10 -3.44 -18.52 7.08
C ASP A 10 -2.05 -18.42 7.72
N VAL A 11 -1.01 -18.51 6.90
CA VAL A 11 0.39 -18.31 7.30
C VAL A 11 0.97 -17.23 6.38
N ASN A 12 1.84 -16.37 6.90
CA ASN A 12 2.49 -15.33 6.11
C ASN A 12 3.58 -15.92 5.20
N ASP A 13 3.18 -16.43 4.04
CA ASP A 13 4.06 -16.99 3.02
C ASP A 13 4.02 -16.22 1.69
N HIS A 14 3.22 -15.16 1.58
CA HIS A 14 3.21 -14.24 0.45
C HIS A 14 3.75 -12.85 0.84
N ALA A 15 4.75 -12.37 0.10
CA ALA A 15 5.25 -11.02 0.29
C ALA A 15 4.42 -10.01 -0.52
N PRO A 16 4.15 -8.79 0.01
CA PRO A 16 3.54 -7.71 -0.74
C PRO A 16 4.32 -7.37 -2.02
N ARG A 17 3.62 -7.20 -3.14
CA ARG A 17 4.22 -6.84 -4.43
C ARG A 17 3.46 -5.73 -5.12
N PHE A 18 4.20 -4.76 -5.68
CA PHE A 18 3.61 -3.81 -6.61
C PHE A 18 3.39 -4.45 -7.98
N PRO A 19 2.31 -4.08 -8.70
CA PRO A 19 2.07 -4.55 -10.07
C PRO A 19 3.21 -4.17 -11.04
N ARG A 20 3.86 -3.03 -10.77
CA ARG A 20 5.01 -2.50 -11.52
C ARG A 20 6.21 -2.36 -10.59
N GLN A 21 7.38 -2.74 -11.07
CA GLN A 21 8.64 -2.60 -10.32
C GLN A 21 9.18 -1.17 -10.32
N GLN A 22 8.79 -0.38 -11.30
CA GLN A 22 9.14 1.03 -11.44
C GLN A 22 7.90 1.82 -11.88
N LEU A 23 7.75 3.01 -11.32
CA LEU A 23 6.72 3.97 -11.67
C LEU A 23 7.41 5.32 -11.89
N ASP A 24 7.36 5.82 -13.12
CA ASP A 24 7.83 7.16 -13.44
C ASP A 24 6.66 8.15 -13.33
N LEU A 25 6.85 9.23 -12.58
CA LEU A 25 5.84 10.26 -12.35
C LEU A 25 6.33 11.60 -12.93
N GLU A 26 5.51 12.19 -13.80
CA GLU A 26 5.74 13.53 -14.33
C GLU A 26 4.92 14.53 -13.53
N ILE A 27 5.60 15.38 -12.77
CA ILE A 27 4.98 16.42 -11.95
C ILE A 27 5.48 17.76 -12.45
N GLY A 28 4.56 18.60 -12.93
CA GLY A 28 4.91 19.94 -13.39
C GLY A 28 5.41 20.80 -12.23
N GLU A 29 6.45 21.61 -12.48
CA GLU A 29 7.03 22.53 -11.49
C GLU A 29 6.03 23.57 -10.94
N ALA A 30 4.94 23.83 -11.66
CA ALA A 30 3.87 24.72 -11.23
C ALA A 30 2.85 24.04 -10.29
N ALA A 31 3.03 22.76 -9.96
CA ALA A 31 2.15 22.04 -9.04
C ALA A 31 2.21 22.70 -7.64
N PRO A 32 1.07 23.11 -7.06
CA PRO A 32 1.07 23.74 -5.74
C PRO A 32 1.45 22.74 -4.63
N PRO A 33 2.20 23.17 -3.61
CA PRO A 33 2.36 22.41 -2.37
C PRO A 33 1.00 21.99 -1.79
N GLY A 34 0.94 20.78 -1.26
CA GLY A 34 -0.28 20.12 -0.80
C GLY A 34 -0.99 19.28 -1.86
N GLN A 35 -0.59 19.36 -3.13
CA GLN A 35 -1.11 18.48 -4.18
C GLN A 35 -0.77 17.01 -3.90
N ARG A 36 -1.72 16.12 -4.18
CA ARG A 36 -1.62 14.68 -3.94
C ARG A 36 -1.59 13.89 -5.23
N PHE A 37 -0.74 12.87 -5.28
CA PHE A 37 -0.55 11.98 -6.42
C PHE A 37 -0.79 10.53 -5.97
N PRO A 38 -1.88 9.88 -6.38
CA PRO A 38 -2.16 8.50 -6.01
C PRO A 38 -1.08 7.55 -6.51
N LEU A 39 -0.65 6.62 -5.66
CA LEU A 39 0.26 5.55 -6.03
C LEU A 39 -0.51 4.25 -6.25
N GLU A 40 0.01 3.39 -7.12
CA GLU A 40 -0.50 2.02 -7.25
C GLU A 40 -0.32 1.28 -5.91
N LYS A 41 -1.37 0.62 -5.43
CA LYS A 41 -1.29 -0.21 -4.21
C LYS A 41 -0.49 -1.49 -4.49
N ALA A 42 0.27 -1.93 -3.50
CA ALA A 42 0.79 -3.28 -3.49
C ALA A 42 -0.35 -4.29 -3.33
N GLN A 43 -0.06 -5.55 -3.65
CA GLN A 43 -0.96 -6.68 -3.54
C GLN A 43 -0.29 -7.76 -2.69
N ASP A 44 -1.07 -8.36 -1.81
CA ASP A 44 -0.67 -9.45 -0.95
C ASP A 44 -1.82 -10.47 -0.93
N ALA A 45 -1.48 -11.75 -1.09
CA ALA A 45 -2.46 -12.82 -1.14
C ALA A 45 -2.87 -13.29 0.26
N ASP A 46 -2.07 -12.98 1.28
CA ASP A 46 -2.34 -13.33 2.66
C ASP A 46 -3.46 -12.44 3.23
N VAL A 47 -4.12 -12.92 4.29
CA VAL A 47 -5.32 -12.29 4.84
C VAL A 47 -5.11 -11.74 6.25
N GLY A 48 -5.99 -10.83 6.66
CA GLY A 48 -5.98 -10.28 8.01
C GLY A 48 -4.66 -9.55 8.33
N SER A 49 -4.00 -9.95 9.41
CA SER A 49 -2.74 -9.34 9.86
C SER A 49 -1.53 -9.69 8.99
N ASN A 50 -1.63 -10.74 8.17
CA ASN A 50 -0.55 -11.15 7.28
C ASN A 50 -0.53 -10.33 5.99
N SER A 51 -1.64 -9.66 5.66
CA SER A 51 -1.73 -8.74 4.53
C SER A 51 -0.96 -7.42 4.76
N ILE A 52 -1.05 -6.51 3.80
CA ILE A 52 -0.31 -5.24 3.77
C ILE A 52 -0.61 -4.38 5.01
N SER A 53 0.41 -4.15 5.83
CA SER A 53 0.29 -3.40 7.10
C SER A 53 0.71 -1.93 7.02
N SER A 54 1.63 -1.59 6.10
CA SER A 54 2.15 -0.22 5.98
C SER A 54 2.84 0.02 4.63
N TYR A 55 2.97 1.30 4.28
CA TYR A 55 3.83 1.77 3.20
C TYR A 55 4.88 2.73 3.77
N ARG A 56 6.05 2.77 3.15
CA ARG A 56 7.13 3.69 3.51
C ARG A 56 7.72 4.32 2.26
N LEU A 57 8.10 5.57 2.37
CA LEU A 57 8.81 6.32 1.34
C LEU A 57 10.21 6.64 1.86
N SER A 58 11.21 6.53 1.00
CA SER A 58 12.57 6.96 1.30
C SER A 58 12.59 8.46 1.60
N SER A 59 13.40 8.86 2.58
CA SER A 59 13.55 10.26 2.98
C SER A 59 13.95 11.14 1.79
N ASN A 60 13.27 12.26 1.61
CA ASN A 60 13.53 13.25 0.57
C ASN A 60 12.94 14.62 0.99
N GLU A 61 13.22 15.69 0.23
CA GLU A 61 12.85 17.07 0.60
C GLU A 61 11.53 17.57 -0.03
N HIS A 62 10.97 16.85 -0.99
CA HIS A 62 9.88 17.32 -1.84
C HIS A 62 8.55 16.61 -1.56
N PHE A 63 8.60 15.35 -1.15
CA PHE A 63 7.43 14.48 -1.04
C PHE A 63 7.35 13.79 0.31
N ALA A 64 6.16 13.87 0.91
CA ALA A 64 5.73 13.00 1.99
C ALA A 64 4.84 11.87 1.46
N LEU A 65 4.71 10.80 2.24
CA LEU A 65 3.79 9.72 1.98
C LEU A 65 2.56 9.84 2.88
N ASP A 66 1.39 9.97 2.27
CA ASP A 66 0.10 9.92 2.96
C ASP A 66 -0.55 8.57 2.68
N VAL A 67 -0.96 7.84 3.72
CA VAL A 67 -1.56 6.50 3.57
C VAL A 67 -2.95 6.51 4.17
N LYS A 68 -3.96 6.44 3.30
CA LYS A 68 -5.37 6.39 3.72
C LYS A 68 -5.81 4.95 3.93
N LYS A 69 -6.62 4.71 4.95
CA LYS A 69 -7.29 3.43 5.18
C LYS A 69 -8.73 3.50 4.70
N ARG A 70 -9.10 2.62 3.78
CA ARG A 70 -10.50 2.48 3.29
C ARG A 70 -11.35 1.71 4.32
N SER A 71 -12.67 1.77 4.13
CA SER A 71 -13.65 1.07 4.96
C SER A 71 -13.49 -0.46 4.94
N ASP A 72 -12.95 -1.02 3.85
CA ASP A 72 -12.61 -2.44 3.71
C ASP A 72 -11.28 -2.83 4.39
N GLY A 73 -10.61 -1.87 5.05
CA GLY A 73 -9.31 -2.07 5.68
C GLY A 73 -8.12 -1.91 4.74
N SER A 74 -8.34 -1.79 3.42
CA SER A 74 -7.25 -1.64 2.44
C SER A 74 -6.56 -0.29 2.58
N LEU A 75 -5.24 -0.30 2.40
CA LEU A 75 -4.38 0.89 2.46
C LEU A 75 -4.18 1.50 1.07
N VAL A 76 -4.20 2.83 1.00
CA VAL A 76 -4.08 3.63 -0.22
C VAL A 76 -2.94 4.63 -0.05
N PRO A 77 -1.78 4.36 -0.66
CA PRO A 77 -0.67 5.30 -0.64
C PRO A 77 -0.88 6.45 -1.64
N GLU A 78 -0.59 7.67 -1.21
CA GLU A 78 -0.56 8.89 -2.01
C GLU A 78 0.74 9.65 -1.71
N LEU A 79 1.40 10.18 -2.74
CA LEU A 79 2.47 11.16 -2.54
C LEU A 79 1.86 12.54 -2.30
N LEU A 80 2.32 13.21 -1.27
CA LEU A 80 2.00 14.59 -0.96
C LEU A 80 3.19 15.47 -1.34
N LEU A 81 2.99 16.42 -2.26
CA LEU A 81 4.00 17.41 -2.58
C LEU A 81 4.09 18.44 -1.44
N GLU A 82 5.24 18.55 -0.80
CA GLU A 82 5.49 19.50 0.29
C GLU A 82 6.19 20.78 -0.19
N LYS A 83 7.02 20.69 -1.24
CA LYS A 83 7.83 21.81 -1.76
C LYS A 83 8.04 21.73 -3.27
#